data_AF-C3YMZ4-F1
#
_entry.id   AF-C3YMZ4-F1
#
_cell.length_a   1.000
_cell.length_b   1.000
_cell.length_c   1.000
_cell.angle_alpha   90.00
_cell.angle_beta   90.00
_cell.angle_gamma   90.00
#
_symmetry.space_group_name_H-M   'P 1'
#
loop_
_entity.id
_entity.type
_entity.pdbx_description
1 polymer ?
#
loop_
_entity_poly.entity_id
_entity_poly.type
_entity_poly.pdbx_seq_one_letter_code
_entity_poly.pdbx_strand_id
1 'polypeptide(L)'
;MEEGSCYVDIKNKAHGRKLLAELASQRKNGEFLDVVVQVEGRDFPCHRAVLASTTYFKTMLSSNFTESTTKAVQLHGIDSSSFSKILDFLYTGEIRIRKDDVQDVLQTAHMLRFDTILQYCKKFIQDNLCPNNCLGVLRLAHMYDDLSDLKKSARTMTVSNFSDATQDEEFLSL
;
A
#
# COMPACT_ATOMS: atom_id res chain seq x y z
N MET A 1 -41.69 35.67 -17.22
CA MET A 1 -40.62 36.19 -16.36
C MET A 1 -39.93 34.98 -15.77
N GLU A 2 -38.80 34.59 -16.34
CA GLU A 2 -38.02 33.45 -15.82
C GLU A 2 -37.26 33.93 -14.59
N GLU A 3 -37.64 33.45 -13.41
CA GLU A 3 -36.86 33.62 -12.19
C GLU A 3 -35.58 32.79 -12.31
N GLY A 4 -34.51 33.44 -12.76
CA GLY A 4 -33.17 32.87 -12.75
C GLY A 4 -32.74 32.58 -11.31
N SER A 5 -32.44 31.33 -10.99
CA SER A 5 -31.99 30.94 -9.66
C SER A 5 -30.69 31.68 -9.29
N CYS A 6 -30.74 32.50 -8.24
CA CYS A 6 -29.57 33.19 -7.70
C CYS A 6 -28.82 32.25 -6.75
N TYR A 7 -27.88 31.45 -7.27
CA TYR A 7 -26.98 30.65 -6.44
C TYR A 7 -25.51 30.80 -6.89
N VAL A 8 -24.60 30.54 -5.96
CA VAL A 8 -23.15 30.52 -6.18
C VAL A 8 -22.57 29.24 -5.60
N ASP A 9 -21.84 28.50 -6.43
CA ASP A 9 -21.09 27.32 -6.00
C ASP A 9 -19.74 27.74 -5.40
N ILE A 10 -19.58 27.59 -4.08
CA ILE A 10 -18.32 27.87 -3.38
C ILE A 10 -17.57 26.56 -3.13
N LYS A 11 -16.37 26.43 -3.70
CA LYS A 11 -15.49 25.26 -3.52
C LYS A 11 -14.32 25.58 -2.60
N ASN A 12 -14.32 25.03 -1.38
CA ASN A 12 -13.18 25.12 -0.48
C ASN A 12 -12.16 24.00 -0.74
N LYS A 13 -11.11 24.30 -1.51
CA LYS A 13 -10.05 23.34 -1.87
C LYS A 13 -9.29 22.75 -0.67
N ALA A 14 -9.32 23.41 0.49
CA ALA A 14 -8.63 22.94 1.70
C ALA A 14 -9.47 22.01 2.58
N HIS A 15 -10.79 21.91 2.32
CA HIS A 15 -11.72 21.17 3.20
C HIS A 15 -11.32 19.70 3.35
N GLY A 16 -11.03 18.99 2.25
CA GLY A 16 -10.65 17.58 2.30
C GLY A 16 -9.36 17.32 3.10
N ARG A 17 -8.34 18.18 2.95
CA ARG A 17 -7.09 18.05 3.72
C ARG A 17 -7.31 18.29 5.21
N LYS A 18 -8.12 19.29 5.56
CA LYS A 18 -8.47 19.57 6.97
C LYS A 18 -9.24 18.42 7.60
N LEU A 19 -10.23 17.88 6.88
CA LEU A 19 -11.00 16.72 7.33
C LEU A 19 -10.09 15.51 7.56
N LEU A 20 -9.18 15.22 6.63
CA LEU A 20 -8.25 14.11 6.74
C LEU A 20 -7.30 14.27 7.93
N ALA A 21 -6.76 15.48 8.15
CA ALA A 21 -5.93 15.78 9.30
C ALA A 21 -6.67 15.62 10.64
N GLU A 22 -7.95 16.00 10.68
CA GLU A 22 -8.81 15.81 11.86
C GLU A 22 -9.05 14.33 12.15
N LEU A 23 -9.37 13.52 11.13
CA LEU A 23 -9.52 12.06 11.28
C LEU A 23 -8.23 11.39 11.78
N ALA A 24 -7.07 11.88 11.34
CA ALA A 24 -5.77 11.41 11.83
C ALA A 24 -5.55 11.76 13.30
N SER A 25 -5.92 12.97 13.71
CA SER A 25 -5.90 13.41 15.11
C SER A 25 -6.80 12.55 16.00
N GLN A 26 -8.05 12.34 15.58
CA GLN A 26 -9.02 11.48 16.27
C GLN A 26 -8.48 10.06 16.46
N ARG A 27 -7.90 9.48 15.41
CA ARG A 27 -7.27 8.15 15.51
C ARG A 27 -6.14 8.11 16.53
N LYS A 28 -5.28 9.14 16.54
CA LYS A 28 -4.18 9.25 17.50
C LYS A 28 -4.68 9.38 18.95
N ASN A 29 -5.81 10.06 19.14
CA ASN A 29 -6.40 10.30 20.46
C ASN A 29 -7.33 9.16 20.92
N GLY A 30 -7.61 8.16 20.08
CA GLY A 30 -8.53 7.08 20.41
C GLY A 30 -10.00 7.46 20.31
N GLU A 31 -10.33 8.52 19.58
CA GLU A 31 -11.68 9.06 19.49
C GLU A 31 -12.47 8.40 18.35
N PHE A 32 -13.75 8.09 18.59
CA PHE A 32 -14.70 7.58 17.59
C PHE A 32 -14.28 6.29 16.84
N LEU A 33 -13.31 5.55 17.39
CA LEU A 33 -12.83 4.30 16.82
C LEU A 33 -13.87 3.19 16.96
N ASP A 34 -14.24 2.58 15.84
CA ASP A 34 -15.36 1.63 15.74
C ASP A 34 -14.96 0.27 15.12
N VAL A 35 -13.67 0.06 14.87
CA VAL A 35 -13.08 -1.22 14.42
C VAL A 35 -11.64 -1.35 14.92
N VAL A 36 -11.23 -2.60 15.12
CA VAL A 36 -9.83 -2.96 15.39
C VAL A 36 -9.37 -3.92 14.31
N VAL A 37 -8.32 -3.59 13.58
CA VAL A 37 -7.67 -4.53 12.67
C VAL A 37 -6.53 -5.22 13.41
N GLN A 38 -6.50 -6.55 13.38
CA GLN A 38 -5.50 -7.36 14.07
C GLN A 38 -4.55 -7.94 13.03
N VAL A 39 -3.26 -7.70 13.18
CA VAL A 39 -2.22 -8.15 12.23
C VAL A 39 -1.02 -8.62 13.05
N GLU A 40 -0.60 -9.88 12.87
CA GLU A 40 0.52 -10.49 13.62
C GLU A 40 0.46 -10.27 15.14
N GLY A 41 -0.74 -10.40 15.72
CA GLY A 41 -0.96 -10.20 17.16
C GLY A 41 -0.89 -8.74 17.64
N ARG A 42 -0.80 -7.77 16.72
CA ARG A 42 -0.90 -6.34 17.01
C ARG A 42 -2.28 -5.80 16.65
N ASP A 43 -2.81 -4.96 17.53
CA ASP A 43 -4.10 -4.30 17.34
C ASP A 43 -3.92 -2.91 16.73
N PHE A 44 -4.76 -2.60 15.74
CA PHE A 44 -4.83 -1.32 15.06
C PHE A 44 -6.26 -0.75 15.16
N PRO A 45 -6.58 -0.06 16.27
CA PRO A 45 -7.82 0.69 16.40
C PRO A 45 -7.93 1.78 15.33
N CYS A 46 -9.05 1.84 14.63
CA CYS A 46 -9.26 2.82 13.55
C CYS A 46 -10.76 3.03 13.25
N HIS A 47 -11.05 3.94 12.32
CA HIS A 47 -12.40 4.22 11.83
C HIS A 47 -12.74 3.33 10.62
N ARG A 48 -13.91 2.70 10.66
CA ARG A 48 -14.45 1.88 9.56
C ARG A 48 -14.66 2.67 8.31
N ALA A 49 -15.14 3.91 8.42
CA ALA A 49 -15.36 4.80 7.29
C ALA A 49 -14.07 5.07 6.51
N VAL A 50 -12.94 5.22 7.22
CA VAL A 50 -11.63 5.43 6.60
C VAL A 50 -11.14 4.14 5.94
N LEU A 51 -11.23 2.99 6.60
CA LEU A 51 -10.88 1.70 5.97
C LEU A 51 -11.72 1.43 4.71
N ALA A 52 -13.05 1.62 4.80
CA ALA A 52 -14.00 1.40 3.73
C ALA A 52 -13.89 2.40 2.55
N SER A 53 -12.98 3.38 2.63
CA SER A 53 -12.56 4.15 1.46
C SER A 53 -11.83 3.29 0.41
N THR A 54 -11.34 2.12 0.82
CA THR A 54 -10.73 1.12 -0.06
C THR A 54 -11.71 0.01 -0.42
N THR A 55 -11.62 -0.52 -1.64
CA THR A 55 -12.51 -1.57 -2.13
C THR A 55 -12.42 -2.86 -1.32
N TYR A 56 -11.21 -3.27 -0.91
CA TYR A 56 -11.00 -4.49 -0.11
C TYR A 56 -11.74 -4.43 1.23
N PHE A 57 -11.44 -3.40 2.05
CA PHE A 57 -12.07 -3.26 3.36
C PHE A 57 -13.56 -2.97 3.23
N LYS A 58 -13.99 -2.20 2.22
CA LYS A 58 -15.42 -1.98 1.96
C LYS A 58 -16.18 -3.28 1.73
N THR A 59 -15.60 -4.20 0.95
CA THR A 59 -16.21 -5.50 0.63
C THR A 59 -16.28 -6.39 1.88
N MET A 60 -15.16 -6.53 2.59
CA MET A 60 -15.06 -7.32 3.82
C MET A 60 -15.95 -6.77 4.95
N LEU A 61 -16.03 -5.45 5.11
CA LEU A 61 -16.91 -4.80 6.08
C LEU A 61 -18.38 -4.79 5.63
N SER A 62 -18.71 -5.15 4.39
CA SER A 62 -20.10 -5.30 3.97
C SER A 62 -20.60 -6.73 4.16
N SER A 63 -19.73 -7.74 3.98
CA SER A 63 -20.07 -9.15 4.18
C SER A 63 -20.21 -9.55 5.64
N ASN A 64 -19.43 -8.94 6.54
CA ASN A 64 -19.34 -9.37 7.94
C ASN A 64 -20.36 -8.66 8.86
N PHE A 65 -21.38 -7.99 8.30
CA PHE A 65 -22.18 -7.01 9.04
C PHE A 65 -23.42 -7.48 9.80
N THR A 66 -23.64 -8.78 9.92
CA THR A 66 -24.86 -9.28 10.56
C THR A 66 -24.93 -9.16 12.09
N GLU A 67 -23.86 -9.21 12.91
CA GLU A 67 -24.13 -9.52 14.34
C GLU A 67 -23.22 -9.05 15.50
N SER A 68 -22.21 -8.18 15.35
CA SER A 68 -21.38 -7.78 16.52
C SER A 68 -21.08 -6.29 16.68
N THR A 69 -21.21 -5.84 17.94
CA THR A 69 -21.06 -4.47 18.47
C THR A 69 -19.61 -4.00 18.60
N THR A 70 -18.63 -4.90 18.50
CA THR A 70 -17.20 -4.55 18.39
C THR A 70 -16.57 -5.55 17.43
N LYS A 71 -16.23 -5.10 16.23
CA LYS A 71 -15.86 -5.99 15.14
C LYS A 71 -14.35 -5.96 14.94
N ALA A 72 -13.63 -6.82 15.64
CA ALA A 72 -12.23 -7.07 15.33
C ALA A 72 -12.13 -7.74 13.96
N VAL A 73 -11.17 -7.33 13.14
CA VAL A 73 -10.88 -7.91 11.84
C VAL A 73 -9.46 -8.47 11.88
N GLN A 74 -9.32 -9.78 11.78
CA GLN A 74 -8.01 -10.42 11.68
C GLN A 74 -7.54 -10.46 10.22
N LEU A 75 -6.34 -9.97 9.96
CA LEU A 75 -5.62 -10.19 8.71
C LEU A 75 -4.54 -11.25 8.91
N HIS A 76 -4.38 -12.11 7.91
CA HIS A 76 -3.40 -13.19 7.89
C HIS A 76 -2.44 -13.03 6.71
N GLY A 77 -1.18 -13.40 6.90
CA GLY A 77 -0.14 -13.34 5.87
C GLY A 77 0.33 -11.92 5.51
N ILE A 78 0.01 -10.93 6.35
CA ILE A 78 0.42 -9.53 6.19
C ILE A 78 1.35 -9.16 7.34
N ASP A 79 2.46 -8.49 7.01
CA ASP A 79 3.35 -7.89 7.99
C ASP A 79 2.71 -6.66 8.66
N SER A 80 2.77 -6.62 9.99
CA SER A 80 2.20 -5.56 10.81
C SER A 80 2.85 -4.19 10.58
N SER A 81 4.15 -4.14 10.25
CA SER A 81 4.86 -2.89 9.94
C SER A 81 4.35 -2.27 8.64
N SER A 82 4.22 -3.10 7.60
CA SER A 82 3.69 -2.73 6.29
C SER A 82 2.22 -2.32 6.37
N PHE A 83 1.40 -3.05 7.13
CA PHE A 83 0.02 -2.64 7.39
C PHE A 83 -0.05 -1.29 8.10
N SER A 84 0.79 -1.04 9.11
CA SER A 84 0.83 0.25 9.81
C SER A 84 1.05 1.41 8.82
N LYS A 85 1.99 1.26 7.89
CA LYS A 85 2.27 2.29 6.87
C LYS A 85 1.10 2.54 5.93
N ILE A 86 0.41 1.48 5.49
CA ILE A 86 -0.77 1.62 4.62
C ILE A 86 -1.91 2.27 5.39
N LEU A 87 -2.10 1.89 6.66
CA LEU A 87 -3.11 2.51 7.49
C LEU A 87 -2.78 3.99 7.72
N ASP A 88 -1.52 4.34 7.99
CA ASP A 88 -1.11 5.74 8.12
C ASP A 88 -1.29 6.52 6.81
N PHE A 89 -1.04 5.90 5.66
CA PHE A 89 -1.34 6.49 4.35
C PHE A 89 -2.83 6.82 4.20
N LEU A 90 -3.74 5.97 4.66
CA LEU A 90 -5.18 6.25 4.61
C LEU A 90 -5.59 7.50 5.42
N TYR A 91 -4.82 7.85 6.45
CA TYR A 91 -5.07 9.02 7.30
C TYR A 91 -4.27 10.25 6.93
N THR A 92 -3.24 10.13 6.10
CA THR A 92 -2.29 11.24 5.83
C THR A 92 -2.14 11.54 4.34
N GLY A 93 -2.42 10.57 3.48
CA GLY A 93 -2.06 10.60 2.06
C GLY A 93 -0.55 10.43 1.81
N GLU A 94 0.23 10.12 2.84
CA GLU A 94 1.69 10.02 2.77
C GLU A 94 2.15 8.61 3.14
N ILE A 95 3.12 8.08 2.39
CA ILE A 95 3.74 6.79 2.69
C ILE A 95 5.24 6.87 2.47
N ARG A 96 6.01 6.34 3.42
CA ARG A 96 7.46 6.24 3.32
C ARG A 96 7.87 4.82 2.95
N ILE A 97 8.33 4.65 1.73
CA ILE A 97 8.87 3.39 1.19
C ILE A 97 10.40 3.46 1.23
N ARG A 98 11.05 2.37 1.68
CA ARG A 98 12.51 2.27 1.75
C ARG A 98 12.98 0.98 1.06
N LYS A 99 14.27 0.90 0.77
CA LYS A 99 14.86 -0.26 0.07
C LYS A 99 14.72 -1.56 0.86
N ASP A 100 14.74 -1.48 2.18
CA ASP A 100 14.64 -2.60 3.11
C ASP A 100 13.21 -3.12 3.29
N ASP A 101 12.18 -2.29 3.06
CA ASP A 101 10.77 -2.67 3.31
C ASP A 101 9.87 -2.64 2.08
N VAL A 102 10.37 -2.22 0.91
CA VAL A 102 9.54 -2.08 -0.30
C VAL A 102 8.89 -3.40 -0.73
N GLN A 103 9.54 -4.55 -0.50
CA GLN A 103 8.99 -5.85 -0.89
C GLN A 103 7.79 -6.22 -0.01
N ASP A 104 7.90 -6.03 1.32
CA ASP A 104 6.83 -6.33 2.28
C ASP A 104 5.63 -5.38 2.09
N VAL A 105 5.91 -4.10 1.83
CA VAL A 105 4.88 -3.10 1.50
C VAL A 105 4.19 -3.45 0.19
N LEU A 106 4.94 -3.86 -0.85
CA LEU A 106 4.39 -4.29 -2.13
C LEU A 106 3.48 -5.52 -1.96
N GLN A 107 3.93 -6.53 -1.22
CA GLN A 107 3.14 -7.73 -0.94
C GLN A 107 1.86 -7.39 -0.17
N THR A 108 1.97 -6.57 0.88
CA THR A 108 0.80 -6.17 1.66
C THR A 108 -0.20 -5.38 0.82
N ALA A 109 0.29 -4.42 0.02
CA ALA A 109 -0.55 -3.65 -0.89
C ALA A 109 -1.21 -4.55 -1.95
N HIS A 110 -0.55 -5.60 -2.40
CA HIS A 110 -1.13 -6.60 -3.30
C HIS A 110 -2.29 -7.35 -2.64
N MET A 111 -2.06 -7.89 -1.44
CA MET A 111 -3.07 -8.64 -0.70
C MET A 111 -4.30 -7.79 -0.36
N LEU A 112 -4.09 -6.52 -0.01
CA LEU A 112 -5.15 -5.56 0.31
C LEU A 112 -5.74 -4.87 -0.93
N ARG A 113 -5.31 -5.23 -2.14
CA ARG A 113 -5.73 -4.63 -3.41
C ARG A 113 -5.62 -3.10 -3.41
N PHE A 114 -4.49 -2.60 -2.94
CA PHE A 114 -4.19 -1.18 -2.81
C PHE A 114 -3.35 -0.69 -3.99
N ASP A 115 -4.00 -0.52 -5.15
CA ASP A 115 -3.34 -0.26 -6.44
C ASP A 115 -2.42 0.97 -6.43
N THR A 116 -2.82 2.04 -5.74
CA THR A 116 -1.99 3.26 -5.65
C THR A 116 -0.63 2.98 -4.99
N ILE A 117 -0.61 2.26 -3.87
CA ILE A 117 0.62 1.94 -3.14
C ILE A 117 1.44 0.90 -3.91
N LEU A 118 0.77 -0.06 -4.57
CA LEU A 118 1.43 -0.99 -5.49
C LEU A 118 2.22 -0.22 -6.53
N GLN A 119 1.61 0.75 -7.23
CA GLN A 119 2.29 1.54 -8.26
C GLN A 119 3.48 2.33 -7.70
N TYR A 120 3.36 2.90 -6.49
CA TYR A 120 4.49 3.58 -5.84
C TYR A 120 5.66 2.63 -5.55
N CYS A 121 5.38 1.42 -5.04
CA CYS A 121 6.40 0.42 -4.80
C CYS A 121 7.07 -0.03 -6.12
N LYS A 122 6.27 -0.30 -7.15
CA LYS A 122 6.76 -0.68 -8.49
C LYS A 122 7.71 0.39 -9.05
N LYS A 123 7.29 1.65 -9.01
CA LYS A 123 8.10 2.79 -9.46
C LYS A 123 9.40 2.90 -8.66
N PHE A 124 9.32 2.79 -7.34
CA PHE A 124 10.51 2.85 -6.48
C PHE A 124 11.52 1.75 -6.83
N ILE A 125 11.06 0.51 -7.03
CA ILE A 125 11.92 -0.62 -7.41
C ILE A 125 12.56 -0.38 -8.78
N GLN A 126 11.79 0.13 -9.75
CA GLN A 126 12.28 0.45 -11.08
C GLN A 126 13.35 1.55 -11.06
N ASP A 127 13.09 2.65 -10.33
CA ASP A 127 13.99 3.80 -10.21
C ASP A 127 15.29 3.45 -9.45
N ASN A 128 15.29 2.36 -8.67
CA ASN A 128 16.44 1.88 -7.90
C ASN A 128 17.02 0.55 -8.40
N LEU A 129 16.65 0.09 -9.59
CA LEU A 129 17.20 -1.12 -10.20
C LEU A 129 18.69 -0.92 -10.50
N CYS A 130 19.53 -1.81 -9.99
CA CYS A 130 20.98 -1.78 -10.16
C CYS A 130 21.56 -3.20 -10.27
N PRO A 131 22.81 -3.35 -10.73
CA PRO A 131 23.46 -4.66 -10.87
C PRO A 131 23.34 -5.55 -9.63
N ASN A 132 23.54 -4.97 -8.44
CA ASN A 132 23.56 -5.71 -7.18
C ASN A 132 22.18 -6.21 -6.73
N ASN A 133 21.08 -5.63 -7.24
CA ASN A 133 19.72 -6.04 -6.87
C ASN A 133 18.90 -6.65 -8.03
N CYS A 134 19.44 -6.67 -9.25
CA CYS A 134 18.69 -7.04 -10.44
C CYS A 134 18.14 -8.47 -10.41
N LEU A 135 18.89 -9.42 -9.84
CA LEU A 135 18.42 -10.81 -9.69
C LEU A 135 17.25 -10.91 -8.70
N GLY A 136 17.32 -10.20 -7.58
CA GLY A 136 16.24 -10.15 -6.59
C GLY A 136 14.98 -9.50 -7.17
N VAL A 137 15.15 -8.40 -7.91
CA VAL A 137 14.06 -7.73 -8.61
C VAL A 137 13.45 -8.62 -9.70
N LEU A 138 14.28 -9.38 -10.43
CA LEU A 138 13.79 -10.31 -11.45
C LEU A 138 12.93 -11.42 -10.82
N ARG A 139 13.38 -12.00 -9.70
CA ARG A 139 12.60 -12.99 -8.93
C ARG A 139 11.28 -12.41 -8.46
N LEU A 140 11.30 -11.20 -7.89
CA LEU A 140 10.10 -10.49 -7.46
C LEU A 140 9.14 -10.23 -8.65
N ALA A 141 9.68 -9.79 -9.79
CA ALA A 141 8.89 -9.53 -11.00
C ALA A 141 8.27 -10.79 -11.63
N HIS A 142 8.75 -11.99 -11.26
CA HIS A 142 8.08 -13.24 -11.62
C HIS A 142 6.90 -13.58 -10.72
N MET A 143 6.80 -12.98 -9.53
CA MET A 143 5.68 -13.23 -8.60
C MET A 143 4.45 -12.37 -8.92
N TYR A 144 4.60 -11.30 -9.69
CA TYR A 144 3.49 -10.40 -10.05
C TYR A 144 3.42 -10.24 -11.57
N ASP A 145 2.30 -10.63 -12.18
CA ASP A 145 2.13 -10.58 -13.63
C ASP A 145 2.17 -9.14 -14.19
N ASP A 146 1.73 -8.17 -13.39
CA ASP A 146 1.68 -6.75 -13.75
C ASP A 146 3.04 -6.02 -13.60
N LEU A 147 4.15 -6.75 -13.59
CA LEU A 147 5.53 -6.23 -13.53
C LEU A 147 6.32 -6.48 -14.82
N SER A 148 5.64 -6.56 -15.97
CA SER A 148 6.25 -6.94 -17.25
C SER A 148 7.43 -6.03 -17.68
N ASP A 149 7.32 -4.71 -17.49
CA ASP A 149 8.41 -3.78 -17.82
C ASP A 149 9.59 -3.92 -16.85
N LEU A 150 9.31 -4.06 -15.55
CA LEU A 150 10.34 -4.31 -14.55
C LEU A 150 11.07 -5.63 -14.80
N LYS A 151 10.32 -6.67 -15.20
CA LYS A 151 10.85 -7.98 -15.59
C LYS A 151 11.79 -7.88 -16.79
N LYS A 152 11.43 -7.10 -17.82
CA LYS A 152 12.30 -6.85 -18.97
C LYS A 152 13.58 -6.12 -18.55
N SER A 153 13.47 -5.01 -17.82
CA SER A 153 14.63 -4.22 -17.37
C SER A 153 15.57 -5.04 -16.48
N ALA A 154 15.03 -5.77 -15.50
CA ALA A 154 15.82 -6.61 -14.60
C ALA A 154 16.48 -7.76 -15.35
N ARG A 155 15.79 -8.38 -16.32
CA ARG A 155 16.36 -9.45 -17.16
C ARG A 155 17.51 -8.93 -18.03
N THR A 156 17.35 -7.81 -18.71
CA THR A 156 18.41 -7.20 -19.52
C THR A 156 19.64 -6.92 -18.66
N MET A 157 19.45 -6.30 -17.49
CA MET A 157 20.55 -6.00 -16.57
C MET A 157 21.22 -7.27 -16.03
N THR A 158 20.43 -8.31 -15.69
CA THR A 158 20.98 -9.60 -15.24
C THR A 158 21.85 -10.21 -16.33
N VAL A 159 21.40 -10.25 -17.58
CA VAL A 159 22.15 -10.83 -18.72
C VAL A 159 23.39 -10.00 -19.08
N SER A 160 23.30 -8.67 -19.08
CA SER A 160 24.44 -7.80 -19.36
C SER A 160 25.53 -7.89 -18.29
N ASN A 161 25.16 -7.96 -17.02
CA ASN A 161 26.13 -8.20 -15.95
C ASN A 161 26.64 -9.65 -15.93
N PHE A 162 25.90 -10.58 -16.53
CA PHE A 162 26.30 -11.98 -16.60
C PHE A 162 27.52 -12.19 -17.50
N SER A 163 27.67 -11.43 -18.60
CA SER A 163 28.90 -11.53 -19.41
C SER A 163 30.13 -11.10 -18.61
N ASP A 164 29.96 -10.18 -17.67
CA ASP A 164 31.03 -9.71 -16.77
C ASP A 164 31.23 -10.64 -15.55
N ALA A 165 30.16 -11.31 -15.09
CA ALA A 165 30.16 -12.21 -13.92
C ALA A 165 30.66 -13.64 -14.22
N THR A 166 30.98 -13.97 -15.48
CA THR A 166 31.68 -15.25 -15.81
C THR A 166 33.09 -15.36 -15.20
N GLN A 167 33.56 -14.32 -14.51
CA GLN A 167 34.85 -14.26 -13.83
C GLN A 167 34.75 -14.41 -12.29
N ASP A 168 33.55 -14.55 -11.71
CA ASP A 168 33.38 -14.54 -10.24
C ASP A 168 32.96 -15.92 -9.69
N GLU A 169 33.68 -16.40 -8.67
CA GLU A 169 33.61 -17.78 -8.15
C GLU A 169 32.26 -18.14 -7.51
N GLU A 170 31.49 -17.14 -7.06
CA GLU A 170 30.15 -17.36 -6.47
C GLU A 170 29.16 -17.93 -7.51
N PHE A 171 29.40 -17.65 -8.80
CA PHE A 171 28.59 -18.15 -9.91
C PHE A 171 28.75 -19.66 -10.14
N LEU A 172 29.87 -20.27 -9.75
CA LEU A 172 30.12 -21.71 -9.86
C LEU A 172 29.47 -22.54 -8.75
N SER A 173 28.87 -21.90 -7.75
CA SER A 173 28.19 -22.55 -6.63
C SER A 173 26.67 -22.63 -6.76
N LEU A 174 26.11 -22.16 -7.88
CA LEU A 174 24.69 -22.20 -8.24
C LEU A 174 24.31 -23.47 -9.00
#